data_AF-A0A1A8BSK8-F1
#
_entry.id   AF-A0A1A8BSK8-F1
#
_cell.length_a   1.000
_cell.length_b   1.000
_cell.length_c   1.000
_cell.angle_alpha   90.00
_cell.angle_beta   90.00
_cell.angle_gamma   90.00
#
_symmetry.space_group_name_H-M   'P 1'
#
loop_
_entity.id
_entity.type
_entity.pdbx_description
1 polymer ?
#
loop_
_entity_poly.entity_id
_entity_poly.type
_entity_poly.pdbx_seq_one_letter_code
_entity_poly.pdbx_strand_id
1 'polypeptide(L)'
;KCNLYFLFPEEFLNPLAVQIVDSVTNESQVLVIGPEAQREKLLPKLQSLSFNPSEQVKNLGVIFDSELTFIPHIKNITKIGFYHLKNIARVRPILSRANTETLVHAFVT
;
A
#
# COMPACT_ATOMS: atom_id res chain seq x y z
N LYS A 1 -3.34 9.36 -14.35
CA LYS A 1 -2.40 8.25 -14.59
C LYS A 1 -1.40 8.27 -13.44
N CYS A 2 -1.40 7.27 -12.57
CA CYS A 2 -0.35 7.13 -11.55
C CYS A 2 0.82 6.43 -12.24
N ASN A 3 1.97 7.09 -12.32
CA ASN A 3 3.15 6.52 -12.95
C ASN A 3 4.08 6.03 -11.83
N LEU A 4 4.28 4.72 -11.76
CA LEU A 4 5.26 4.10 -10.89
C LEU A 4 6.64 4.33 -11.52
N TYR A 5 7.45 5.20 -10.93
CA TYR A 5 8.83 5.39 -11.36
C TYR A 5 9.75 4.58 -10.45
N PHE A 6 10.74 3.91 -11.04
CA PHE A 6 11.80 3.24 -10.32
C PHE A 6 13.09 4.03 -10.56
N LEU A 7 13.48 4.86 -9.61
CA LEU A 7 14.73 5.63 -9.70
C LEU A 7 15.88 4.84 -9.07
N PHE A 8 16.77 4.33 -9.92
CA PHE A 8 18.05 3.76 -9.52
C PHE A 8 19.13 4.83 -9.73
N PRO A 9 19.70 5.45 -8.68
CA PRO A 9 20.84 6.36 -8.85
C PRO A 9 22.08 5.56 -9.29
N GLU A 10 22.76 6.02 -10.35
CA GLU A 10 23.95 5.36 -10.93
C GLU A 10 25.15 5.23 -9.96
N GLU A 11 25.14 5.94 -8.82
CA GLU A 11 26.25 5.99 -7.87
C GLU A 11 26.35 4.80 -6.91
N PHE A 12 25.43 3.83 -6.95
CA PHE A 12 25.46 2.62 -6.11
C PHE A 12 25.71 1.36 -6.94
N LEU A 13 26.96 1.17 -7.39
CA LEU A 13 27.53 -0.09 -7.88
C LEU A 13 27.62 -1.14 -6.74
N ASN A 14 26.47 -1.53 -6.18
CA ASN A 14 26.37 -2.73 -5.35
C ASN A 14 25.20 -3.57 -5.87
N PRO A 15 25.44 -4.80 -6.38
CA PRO A 15 24.41 -5.65 -6.97
C PRO A 15 23.30 -6.11 -5.99
N LEU A 16 23.38 -5.71 -4.71
CA LEU A 16 22.38 -6.00 -3.68
C LEU A 16 21.50 -4.79 -3.30
N ALA A 17 21.77 -3.59 -3.82
CA ALA A 17 21.03 -2.38 -3.47
C ALA A 17 19.94 -2.07 -4.50
N VAL A 18 18.80 -2.76 -4.38
CA VAL A 18 17.58 -2.41 -5.12
C VAL A 18 16.91 -1.27 -4.37
N GLN A 19 17.13 -0.03 -4.82
CA GLN A 19 16.45 1.13 -4.25
C GLN A 19 15.26 1.47 -5.13
N ILE A 20 14.06 1.10 -4.67
CA ILE A 20 12.80 1.43 -5.34
C ILE A 20 12.26 2.67 -4.66
N VAL A 21 12.21 3.77 -5.42
CA VAL A 21 11.63 5.05 -5.01
C VAL A 21 10.29 5.20 -5.71
N ASP A 22 9.19 4.81 -5.09
CA ASP A 22 7.85 5.03 -5.67
C ASP A 22 7.45 6.51 -5.49
N SER A 23 7.08 7.17 -6.58
CA SER A 23 6.57 8.54 -6.58
C SER A 23 5.09 8.51 -7.00
N VAL A 24 4.21 8.73 -6.03
CA VAL A 24 2.77 8.85 -6.29
C VAL A 24 2.42 10.33 -6.45
N THR A 25 2.18 10.78 -7.68
CA THR A 25 1.61 12.10 -7.97
C THR A 25 0.17 12.16 -7.47
N ASN A 26 -0.18 13.03 -6.52
CA ASN A 26 -0.53 14.43 -6.83
C ASN A 26 -0.03 15.46 -5.79
N GLU A 27 0.65 15.01 -4.72
CA GLU A 27 1.38 15.85 -3.76
C GLU A 27 2.55 15.03 -3.19
N SER A 28 3.69 15.05 -3.90
CA SER A 28 5.07 14.65 -3.55
C SER A 28 5.36 13.66 -2.41
N GLN A 29 4.56 12.60 -2.22
CA GLN A 29 4.90 11.51 -1.30
C GLN A 29 5.78 10.48 -1.99
N VAL A 30 6.91 10.18 -1.36
CA VAL A 30 7.92 9.25 -1.87
C VAL A 30 8.05 8.07 -0.91
N LEU A 31 7.97 6.84 -1.42
CA LEU A 31 8.29 5.65 -0.63
C LEU A 31 9.69 5.17 -0.98
N VAL A 32 10.56 5.01 0.03
CA VAL A 32 11.88 4.40 -0.14
C VAL A 32 11.82 2.97 0.37
N ILE A 33 12.00 2.02 -0.52
CA ILE A 33 12.01 0.60 -0.18
C ILE A 33 13.45 0.13 0.03
N GLY A 34 13.68 -0.61 1.10
CA GLY A 34 14.95 -1.26 1.40
C GLY A 34 15.23 -1.40 2.89
N PRO A 35 16.37 -2.00 3.26
CA PRO A 35 16.85 -2.08 4.64
C PRO A 35 16.89 -0.72 5.32
N GLU A 36 16.49 -0.67 6.59
CA GLU A 36 16.41 0.56 7.39
C GLU A 36 17.69 1.40 7.33
N ALA A 37 18.85 0.77 7.53
CA ALA A 37 20.16 1.42 7.49
C ALA A 37 20.49 2.09 6.14
N GLN A 38 19.89 1.64 5.03
CA GLN A 38 20.04 2.31 3.74
C GLN A 38 19.07 3.48 3.62
N ARG A 39 17.81 3.30 4.05
CA ARG A 39 16.79 4.35 4.03
C ARG A 39 17.23 5.57 4.84
N GLU A 40 17.78 5.37 6.04
CA GLU A 40 18.26 6.45 6.91
C GLU A 40 19.34 7.31 6.25
N LYS A 41 20.21 6.72 5.42
CA LYS A 41 21.23 7.47 4.67
C LYS A 41 20.65 8.32 3.54
N LEU A 42 19.46 7.97 3.07
CA LEU A 42 18.80 8.58 1.91
C LEU A 42 17.77 9.64 2.32
N LEU A 43 17.20 9.53 3.52
CA LEU A 43 16.26 10.52 4.06
C LEU A 43 16.77 11.97 3.93
N PRO A 44 18.02 12.30 4.36
CA PRO A 44 18.54 13.66 4.26
C PRO A 44 18.68 14.14 2.81
N LYS A 45 19.08 13.24 1.89
CA LYS A 45 19.21 13.56 0.46
C LYS A 45 17.85 13.86 -0.17
N LEU A 46 16.83 13.07 0.15
CA LEU A 46 15.46 13.27 -0.36
C LEU A 46 14.83 14.56 0.18
N GLN A 47 15.05 14.88 1.46
CA GLN A 47 14.60 16.14 2.05
C GLN A 47 15.27 17.35 1.38
N SER A 48 16.57 17.24 1.03
CA SER A 48 17.30 18.30 0.30
C SER A 48 16.74 18.54 -1.11
N LEU A 49 16.14 17.51 -1.72
CA LEU A 49 15.47 17.56 -3.02
C LEU A 49 13.97 17.93 -2.92
N SER A 50 13.51 18.37 -1.74
CA SER A 50 12.10 18.72 -1.47
C SER A 50 11.10 17.56 -1.63
N PHE A 51 11.58 16.31 -1.52
CA PHE A 51 10.69 15.15 -1.43
C PHE A 51 10.29 14.91 0.03
N ASN A 52 9.04 14.47 0.23
CA ASN A 52 8.53 14.06 1.53
C ASN A 52 8.51 12.53 1.60
N PRO A 53 9.54 11.89 2.19
CA PRO A 53 9.56 10.45 2.36
C PRO A 53 8.44 10.02 3.33
N SER A 54 7.70 8.99 2.95
CA SER A 54 6.68 8.36 3.78
C SER A 54 7.08 6.91 4.05
N GLU A 55 6.70 6.39 5.22
CA GLU A 55 6.86 4.96 5.54
C GLU A 55 5.82 4.09 4.84
N GLN A 56 4.71 4.69 4.42
CA GLN A 56 3.63 4.01 3.71
C GLN A 56 3.05 4.92 2.63
N VAL A 57 2.79 4.35 1.45
CA VAL A 57 2.09 5.05 0.36
C VAL A 57 0.96 4.19 -0.15
N LYS A 58 -0.11 4.83 -0.62
CA LYS A 58 -1.25 4.15 -1.23
C LYS A 58 -1.25 4.41 -2.73
N ASN A 59 -1.04 3.38 -3.53
CA ASN A 59 -1.10 3.45 -4.98
C ASN A 59 -2.16 2.49 -5.53
N LEU A 60 -3.07 3.00 -6.36
CA LEU A 60 -4.19 2.27 -6.96
C LEU A 60 -5.02 1.44 -5.95
N GLY A 61 -5.10 1.86 -4.69
CA GLY A 61 -5.82 1.15 -3.63
C GLY A 61 -4.96 0.21 -2.80
N VAL A 62 -3.75 -0.11 -3.24
CA VAL A 62 -2.78 -0.95 -2.52
C VAL A 62 -1.92 -0.08 -1.62
N ILE A 63 -1.69 -0.53 -0.39
CA ILE A 63 -0.82 0.17 0.57
C ILE A 63 0.53 -0.54 0.54
N PHE A 64 1.59 0.22 0.25
CA PHE A 64 2.97 -0.23 0.26
C PHE A 64 3.66 0.35 1.48
N ASP A 65 4.40 -0.47 2.22
CA ASP A 65 5.29 -0.05 3.29
C ASP A 65 6.76 -0.15 2.84
N SER A 66 7.64 0.59 3.51
CA SER A 66 9.07 0.66 3.17
C SER A 66 9.83 -0.67 3.26
N GLU A 67 9.23 -1.69 3.87
CA GLU A 67 9.76 -3.05 3.97
C GLU A 67 9.07 -4.05 3.02
N LEU A 68 8.11 -3.58 2.21
CA LEU A 68 7.27 -4.42 1.34
C LEU A 68 6.60 -5.59 2.06
N THR A 69 6.25 -5.43 3.34
CA THR A 69 5.59 -6.47 4.12
C THR A 69 4.11 -6.63 3.76
N PHE A 70 3.49 -5.57 3.21
CA PHE A 70 2.05 -5.46 2.96
C PHE A 70 1.18 -5.65 4.21
N ILE A 71 1.77 -5.71 5.42
CA ILE A 71 1.04 -5.90 6.67
C ILE A 71 -0.03 -4.81 6.87
N PRO A 72 0.25 -3.52 6.63
CA PRO A 72 -0.78 -2.48 6.71
C PRO A 72 -1.93 -2.70 5.72
N HIS A 73 -1.61 -3.13 4.50
CA HIS A 73 -2.60 -3.44 3.47
C HIS A 73 -3.48 -4.62 3.88
N ILE A 74 -2.87 -5.74 4.28
CA ILE A 74 -3.56 -6.96 4.73
C ILE A 74 -4.49 -6.66 5.90
N LYS A 75 -4.01 -5.92 6.91
CA LYS A 75 -4.83 -5.49 8.05
C LYS A 75 -6.03 -4.66 7.59
N ASN A 76 -5.81 -3.72 6.68
CA ASN A 76 -6.87 -2.86 6.16
C ASN A 76 -7.94 -3.65 5.38
N ILE A 77 -7.53 -4.50 4.43
CA ILE A 77 -8.48 -5.32 3.65
C ILE A 77 -9.22 -6.31 4.54
N THR A 78 -8.55 -6.91 5.53
CA THR A 78 -9.18 -7.86 6.46
C THR A 78 -10.21 -7.16 7.35
N LYS A 79 -9.88 -5.96 7.84
CA LYS A 79 -10.79 -5.14 8.65
C LYS A 79 -12.04 -4.75 7.86
N ILE A 80 -11.87 -4.27 6.63
CA ILE A 80 -12.97 -3.90 5.73
C ILE A 80 -13.81 -5.15 5.40
N GLY A 81 -13.12 -6.24 5.03
CA GLY A 81 -13.64 -7.60 4.86
C GLY A 81 -14.65 -7.99 5.94
N PHE A 82 -14.14 -8.05 7.17
CA PHE A 82 -14.89 -8.45 8.35
C PHE A 82 -16.03 -7.50 8.69
N TYR A 83 -15.83 -6.19 8.51
CA TYR A 83 -16.88 -5.19 8.74
C TYR A 83 -18.09 -5.43 7.82
N HIS A 84 -17.88 -5.65 6.53
CA HIS A 84 -18.96 -5.92 5.59
C HIS A 84 -19.65 -7.25 5.85
N LEU A 85 -18.90 -8.32 6.17
CA LEU A 85 -19.48 -9.61 6.57
C LEU A 85 -20.36 -9.48 7.81
N LYS A 86 -19.92 -8.70 8.83
CA LYS A 86 -20.72 -8.42 10.02
C LYS A 86 -21.99 -7.65 9.69
N ASN A 87 -21.94 -6.72 8.73
CA ASN A 87 -23.13 -6.01 8.28
C ASN A 87 -24.10 -6.93 7.55
N ILE A 88 -23.63 -7.83 6.68
CA ILE A 88 -24.47 -8.85 6.02
C ILE A 88 -25.13 -9.75 7.08
N ALA A 89 -24.37 -10.22 8.07
CA ALA A 89 -24.91 -11.05 9.16
C ALA A 89 -25.99 -10.31 9.97
N ARG A 90 -25.84 -9.00 10.19
CA ARG A 90 -26.83 -8.17 10.90
C ARG A 90 -28.14 -8.01 10.13
N VAL A 91 -28.08 -7.85 8.80
CA VAL A 91 -29.29 -7.73 7.97
C VAL A 91 -29.87 -9.08 7.55
N ARG A 92 -29.19 -10.19 7.83
CA ARG A 92 -29.64 -11.54 7.50
C ARG A 92 -31.10 -11.84 7.91
N PRO A 93 -31.60 -11.45 9.10
CA PRO A 93 -32.96 -11.79 9.54
C PRO A 93 -34.07 -11.18 8.66
N ILE A 94 -33.78 -10.09 7.93
CA ILE A 94 -34.75 -9.42 7.06
C ILE A 94 -34.59 -9.79 5.58
N LEU A 95 -33.63 -10.67 5.25
CA LEU A 95 -33.33 -11.08 3.87
C LEU A 95 -33.74 -12.51 3.61
N SER A 96 -34.23 -12.77 2.39
CA SER A 96 -34.38 -14.14 1.89
C SER A 96 -33.02 -14.84 1.81
N ARG A 97 -33.04 -16.17 1.80
CA ARG A 97 -31.82 -16.98 1.61
C ARG A 97 -31.13 -16.64 0.29
N ALA A 98 -31.88 -16.58 -0.81
CA ALA A 98 -31.35 -16.26 -2.13
C ALA A 98 -30.68 -14.87 -2.20
N ASN A 99 -31.30 -13.85 -1.57
CA ASN A 99 -30.71 -12.50 -1.53
C ASN A 99 -29.43 -12.47 -0.70
N THR A 100 -29.39 -13.23 0.40
CA THR A 100 -28.18 -13.34 1.22
C THR A 100 -27.05 -14.04 0.45
N GLU A 101 -27.35 -15.14 -0.23
CA GLU A 101 -26.38 -15.87 -1.06
C GLU A 101 -25.80 -14.96 -2.13
N THR A 102 -26.65 -14.16 -2.80
CA THR A 102 -26.21 -13.16 -3.79
C THR A 102 -25.28 -12.11 -3.17
N LEU A 103 -25.61 -11.57 -1.99
CA LEU A 103 -24.79 -10.57 -1.31
C LEU A 103 -23.43 -11.11 -0.87
N VAL A 104 -23.39 -12.33 -0.32
CA VAL A 104 -22.13 -12.97 0.08
C VAL A 104 -21.30 -13.30 -1.15
N HIS A 105 -21.92 -13.80 -2.22
CA HIS A 105 -21.24 -14.12 -3.47
C HIS A 105 -20.60 -12.88 -4.09
N ALA A 106 -21.35 -11.78 -4.22
CA ALA A 106 -20.86 -10.51 -4.75
C ALA A 106 -19.76 -9.85 -3.90
N PHE A 107 -19.63 -10.26 -2.63
CA PHE A 107 -18.60 -9.74 -1.74
C PHE A 107 -17.30 -10.53 -1.80
N VAL A 108 -17.38 -11.85 -2.05
CA VAL A 108 -16.24 -12.77 -2.02
C VAL A 108 -15.68 -13.05 -3.43
N THR A 109 -16.51 -12.89 -4.46
CA THR A 109 -16.22 -13.24 -5.87
C THR A 109 -16.09 -11.98 -6.70
#